data_AF-A0A3B9XGA4-F1
#
_entry.id   AF-A0A3B9XGA4-F1
#
_cell.length_a   1.000
_cell.length_b   1.000
_cell.length_c   1.000
_cell.angle_alpha   90.00
_cell.angle_beta   90.00
_cell.angle_gamma   90.00
#
_symmetry.space_group_name_H-M   'P 1'
#
loop_
_entity.id
_entity.type
_entity.pdbx_description
1 polymer ?
#
loop_
_entity_poly.entity_id
_entity_poly.type
_entity_poly.pdbx_seq_one_letter_code
_entity_poly.pdbx_strand_id
1 'polypeptide(L)'
;MSEPNLDSIASLDEWGARKTLIPLDVHGKWKTRKTWIQWALLLFFLVVPWIKINGNPVILLNIGERRFSFFGYLFFAHDGPLIFFILALSVLGLAFVTSVWGRVWCGYACPQTVFIEQVYRRIESWIEGSPLERRKNLRKPLTGTLAFKKGIKWFLFFVVSSVFAHSFAAYFVGAEPILQMIQ
;
A
#
# COMPACT_ATOMS: atom_id res chain seq x y z
N MET A 1 -1.44 15.42 31.74
CA MET A 1 -1.70 15.74 30.32
C MET A 1 -1.37 17.20 30.21
N SER A 2 -0.34 17.58 29.46
CA SER A 2 0.08 18.98 29.38
C SER A 2 -1.09 19.84 28.89
N GLU A 3 -1.26 21.02 29.49
CA GLU A 3 -2.31 21.94 29.10
C GLU A 3 -2.11 22.39 27.64
N PRO A 4 -3.18 22.55 26.85
CA PRO A 4 -3.06 22.99 25.46
C PRO A 4 -2.49 24.41 25.41
N ASN A 5 -1.22 24.54 25.03
CA ASN A 5 -0.52 25.81 24.85
C ASN A 5 -0.48 26.19 23.36
N LEU A 6 -0.84 27.44 23.04
CA LEU A 6 -0.80 28.02 21.69
C LEU A 6 0.63 28.07 21.10
N ASP A 7 1.65 28.04 21.96
CA ASP A 7 3.06 28.07 21.57
C ASP A 7 3.60 26.69 21.19
N SER A 8 2.86 25.62 21.49
CA SER A 8 3.28 24.23 21.24
C SER A 8 2.44 23.59 20.15
N ILE A 9 3.09 23.04 19.12
CA ILE A 9 2.41 22.28 18.07
C ILE A 9 1.99 20.92 18.65
N ALA A 10 0.72 20.55 18.51
CA ALA A 10 0.15 19.31 19.07
C ALA A 10 0.85 18.00 18.64
N SER A 11 1.66 18.05 17.59
CA SER A 11 2.46 16.92 17.08
C SER A 11 3.82 16.75 17.76
N LEU A 12 4.25 17.73 18.55
CA LEU A 12 5.52 17.73 19.28
C LEU A 12 5.30 17.43 20.76
N ASP A 13 6.32 16.86 21.39
CA ASP A 13 6.41 16.76 22.85
C ASP A 13 6.99 18.05 23.45
N GLU A 14 7.10 18.07 24.77
CA GLU A 14 7.63 19.22 25.54
C GLU A 14 9.09 19.55 25.22
N TRP A 15 9.84 18.60 24.63
CA TRP A 15 11.23 18.75 24.21
C TRP A 15 11.37 19.04 22.71
N GLY A 16 10.27 19.24 21.99
CA GLY A 16 10.25 19.48 20.55
C GLY A 16 10.44 18.21 19.69
N ALA A 17 10.37 17.02 20.28
CA ALA A 17 10.45 15.76 19.56
C ALA A 17 9.07 15.33 19.03
N ARG A 18 9.02 14.63 17.89
CA ARG A 18 7.75 14.19 17.30
C ARG A 18 7.07 13.14 18.19
N LYS A 19 5.85 13.46 18.63
CA LYS A 19 5.00 12.52 19.37
C LYS A 19 4.55 11.37 18.47
N THR A 20 4.90 10.14 18.84
CA THR A 20 4.47 8.95 18.09
C THR A 20 2.98 8.70 18.34
N LEU A 21 2.15 8.91 17.32
CA LEU A 21 0.71 8.69 17.38
C LEU A 21 0.40 7.23 17.08
N ILE A 22 -0.21 6.53 18.05
CA ILE A 22 -0.74 5.18 17.85
C ILE A 22 -2.24 5.29 17.55
N PRO A 23 -2.68 4.96 16.33
CA PRO A 23 -4.09 4.98 15.97
C PRO A 23 -4.86 3.92 16.75
N LEU A 24 -6.10 4.23 17.12
CA LEU A 24 -6.99 3.23 17.72
C LEU A 24 -7.54 2.27 16.66
N ASP A 25 -7.81 1.04 17.08
CA ASP A 25 -8.53 0.08 16.28
C ASP A 25 -10.03 0.37 16.40
N VAL A 26 -10.65 0.65 15.25
CA VAL A 26 -12.08 0.95 15.13
C VAL A 26 -12.78 -0.30 14.62
N HIS A 27 -13.89 -0.68 15.25
CA HIS A 27 -14.74 -1.81 14.85
C HIS A 27 -16.10 -1.30 14.36
N GLY A 28 -16.64 -1.92 13.30
CA GLY A 28 -17.96 -1.57 12.77
C GLY A 28 -18.24 -2.12 11.37
N LYS A 29 -19.51 -2.10 10.96
CA LYS A 29 -19.97 -2.65 9.67
C LYS A 29 -19.25 -2.00 8.46
N TRP A 30 -19.10 -0.68 8.49
CA TRP A 30 -18.40 0.08 7.43
C TRP A 30 -16.92 -0.27 7.34
N LYS A 31 -16.27 -0.51 8.49
CA LYS A 31 -14.88 -0.96 8.55
C LYS A 31 -14.71 -2.35 7.94
N THR A 32 -15.62 -3.28 8.25
CA THR A 32 -15.58 -4.63 7.67
C THR A 32 -15.76 -4.59 6.15
N ARG A 33 -16.71 -3.81 5.63
CA ARG A 33 -16.91 -3.61 4.18
C ARG A 33 -15.67 -3.02 3.51
N LYS A 34 -15.09 -1.99 4.13
CA LYS A 34 -13.84 -1.37 3.67
C LYS A 34 -12.71 -2.39 3.59
N THR A 35 -12.52 -3.17 4.65
CA THR A 35 -11.48 -4.21 4.70
C THR A 35 -11.66 -5.26 3.60
N TRP A 36 -12.89 -5.69 3.30
CA TRP A 36 -13.14 -6.60 2.17
C TRP A 36 -12.76 -6.00 0.81
N ILE A 37 -13.14 -4.74 0.56
CA ILE A 37 -12.76 -4.04 -0.68
C ILE A 37 -11.23 -3.91 -0.78
N GLN A 38 -10.56 -3.55 0.31
CA GLN A 38 -9.10 -3.41 0.36
C GLN A 38 -8.39 -4.74 0.09
N TRP A 39 -8.89 -5.85 0.63
CA TRP A 39 -8.36 -7.19 0.32
C TRP A 39 -8.58 -7.58 -1.14
N ALA A 40 -9.75 -7.30 -1.69
CA ALA A 40 -10.03 -7.56 -3.11
C ALA A 40 -9.07 -6.77 -4.01
N LEU A 41 -8.81 -5.49 -3.70
CA LEU A 41 -7.84 -4.66 -4.43
C LEU A 41 -6.41 -5.17 -4.31
N LEU A 42 -5.98 -5.62 -3.12
CA LEU A 42 -4.65 -6.22 -2.93
C LEU A 42 -4.48 -7.51 -3.71
N LEU A 43 -5.49 -8.39 -3.67
CA LEU A 43 -5.46 -9.65 -4.41
C LEU A 43 -5.42 -9.38 -5.92
N PHE A 44 -6.25 -8.45 -6.39
CA PHE A 44 -6.22 -8.00 -7.78
C PHE A 44 -4.82 -7.49 -8.17
N PHE A 45 -4.23 -6.61 -7.36
CA PHE A 45 -2.88 -6.09 -7.61
C PHE A 45 -1.82 -7.19 -7.70
N LEU A 46 -1.89 -8.21 -6.83
CA LEU A 46 -0.93 -9.30 -6.80
C LEU A 46 -1.14 -10.32 -7.93
N VAL A 47 -2.37 -10.55 -8.38
CA VAL A 47 -2.71 -11.59 -9.36
C VAL A 47 -2.63 -11.09 -10.80
N VAL A 48 -3.01 -9.84 -11.06
CA VAL A 48 -3.07 -9.26 -12.40
C VAL A 48 -1.78 -9.41 -13.24
N PRO A 49 -0.56 -9.21 -12.71
CA PRO A 49 0.64 -9.33 -13.55
C PRO A 49 0.95 -10.78 -13.95
N TRP A 50 0.36 -11.78 -13.27
CA TRP A 50 0.55 -13.20 -13.56
C TRP A 50 -0.47 -13.74 -14.55
N ILE A 51 -1.59 -13.06 -14.74
CA ILE A 51 -2.57 -13.45 -15.74
C ILE A 51 -2.02 -13.06 -17.12
N LYS A 52 -2.07 -14.02 -18.05
CA LYS A 52 -1.74 -13.81 -19.46
C LYS A 52 -2.99 -14.00 -20.30
N ILE A 53 -3.23 -13.09 -21.23
CA ILE A 53 -4.30 -13.19 -22.22
C ILE A 53 -3.62 -13.07 -23.58
N ASN A 54 -3.85 -14.05 -24.46
CA ASN A 54 -3.23 -14.13 -25.80
C ASN A 54 -1.69 -14.13 -25.80
N GLY A 55 -1.07 -14.75 -24.80
CA GLY A 55 0.40 -14.84 -24.69
C GLY A 55 1.10 -13.60 -24.12
N ASN A 56 0.37 -12.48 -23.97
CA ASN A 56 0.88 -11.25 -23.35
C ASN A 56 0.36 -11.09 -21.91
N PRO A 57 1.14 -10.49 -20.99
CA PRO A 57 0.64 -10.11 -19.67
C PRO A 57 -0.53 -9.13 -19.79
N VAL A 58 -1.54 -9.23 -18.92
CA VAL A 58 -2.73 -8.36 -18.96
C VAL A 58 -2.37 -6.88 -18.83
N ILE A 59 -1.38 -6.56 -18.01
CA ILE A 59 -0.83 -5.20 -17.90
C ILE A 59 0.68 -5.31 -17.94
N LEU A 60 1.29 -4.77 -19.00
CA LEU A 60 2.74 -4.67 -19.16
C LEU A 60 3.09 -3.23 -19.58
N LEU A 61 3.96 -2.58 -18.81
CA LEU A 61 4.46 -1.24 -19.09
C LEU A 61 5.98 -1.29 -19.29
N ASN A 62 6.42 -1.92 -20.38
CA ASN A 62 7.84 -2.03 -20.68
C ASN A 62 8.32 -0.76 -21.42
N ILE A 63 8.87 0.18 -20.64
CA ILE A 63 9.43 1.43 -21.15
C ILE A 63 10.72 1.18 -21.95
N GLY A 64 11.51 0.18 -21.57
CA GLY A 64 12.80 -0.14 -22.22
C GLY A 64 12.62 -0.64 -23.65
N GLU A 65 11.74 -1.63 -23.85
CA GLU A 65 11.43 -2.20 -25.17
C GLU A 65 10.33 -1.44 -25.92
N ARG A 66 9.74 -0.42 -25.29
CA ARG A 66 8.61 0.38 -25.84
C ARG A 66 7.40 -0.48 -26.23
N ARG A 67 7.16 -1.53 -25.45
CA ARG A 67 6.04 -2.47 -25.61
C ARG A 67 5.11 -2.30 -24.42
N PHE A 68 3.89 -1.88 -24.69
CA PHE A 68 2.87 -1.70 -23.67
C PHE A 68 1.75 -2.70 -23.93
N SER A 69 1.37 -3.50 -22.95
CA SER A 69 0.19 -4.35 -23.06
C SER A 69 -0.91 -3.89 -22.10
N PHE A 70 -2.11 -3.68 -22.63
CA PHE A 70 -3.31 -3.45 -21.85
C PHE A 70 -4.38 -4.47 -22.25
N PHE A 71 -4.88 -5.23 -21.28
CA PHE A 71 -5.87 -6.30 -21.47
C PHE A 71 -5.49 -7.33 -22.54
N GLY A 72 -4.18 -7.60 -22.70
CA GLY A 72 -3.65 -8.56 -23.68
C GLY A 72 -3.47 -7.99 -25.10
N TYR A 73 -3.88 -6.74 -25.36
CA TYR A 73 -3.53 -6.04 -26.60
C TYR A 73 -2.14 -5.42 -26.47
N LEU A 74 -1.32 -5.55 -27.52
CA LEU A 74 0.03 -5.02 -27.57
C LEU A 74 0.04 -3.68 -28.32
N PHE A 75 0.54 -2.64 -27.67
CA PHE A 75 0.73 -1.30 -28.20
C PHE A 75 2.23 -1.02 -28.34
N PHE A 76 2.60 -0.42 -29.45
CA PHE A 76 3.97 0.00 -29.71
C PHE A 76 4.11 1.51 -29.54
N ALA A 77 5.34 2.02 -29.48
CA ALA A 77 5.60 3.47 -29.36
C ALA A 77 4.97 4.33 -30.48
N HIS A 78 4.70 3.76 -31.67
CA HIS A 78 3.98 4.47 -32.73
C HIS A 78 2.52 4.78 -32.33
N ASP A 79 1.92 3.95 -31.49
CA ASP A 79 0.57 4.12 -30.94
C ASP A 79 0.56 5.01 -29.68
N GLY A 80 1.65 5.76 -29.44
CA GLY A 80 1.82 6.65 -28.28
C GLY A 80 0.64 7.60 -28.00
N PRO A 81 -0.02 8.20 -29.02
CA PRO A 81 -1.23 9.00 -28.79
C PRO A 81 -2.37 8.21 -28.13
N LEU A 82 -2.51 6.91 -28.45
CA LEU A 82 -3.54 6.06 -27.86
C LEU A 82 -3.28 5.83 -26.36
N ILE A 83 -2.02 5.59 -25.99
CA ILE A 83 -1.59 5.46 -24.59
C ILE A 83 -1.85 6.76 -23.84
N PHE A 84 -1.57 7.91 -24.45
CA PHE A 84 -1.87 9.22 -23.87
C PHE A 84 -3.38 9.37 -23.58
N PHE A 85 -4.26 9.03 -24.52
CA PHE A 85 -5.70 9.09 -24.29
C PHE A 85 -6.17 8.15 -23.18
N ILE A 86 -5.61 6.93 -23.09
CA ILE A 86 -5.92 5.98 -22.01
C ILE A 86 -5.50 6.57 -20.65
N LEU A 87 -4.29 7.11 -20.55
CA LEU A 87 -3.80 7.74 -19.32
C LEU A 87 -4.60 8.99 -18.96
N ALA A 88 -4.88 9.86 -19.93
CA ALA A 88 -5.68 11.07 -19.73
C ALA A 88 -7.09 10.73 -19.26
N LEU A 89 -7.76 9.76 -19.90
CA LEU A 89 -9.08 9.30 -19.49
C LEU A 89 -9.07 8.68 -18.09
N SER A 90 -8.01 7.94 -17.75
CA SER A 90 -7.84 7.37 -16.40
C SER A 90 -7.71 8.46 -15.34
N VAL A 91 -6.91 9.50 -15.60
CA VAL A 91 -6.73 10.64 -14.69
C VAL A 91 -8.03 11.44 -14.55
N LEU A 92 -8.69 11.77 -15.67
CA LEU A 92 -9.95 12.49 -15.67
C LEU A 92 -11.07 11.68 -15.00
N GLY A 93 -11.14 10.37 -15.25
CA GLY A 93 -12.08 9.46 -14.60
C GLY A 93 -11.85 9.40 -13.10
N LEU A 94 -10.59 9.31 -12.66
CA LEU A 94 -10.26 9.38 -11.24
C LEU A 94 -10.66 10.73 -10.62
N ALA A 95 -10.35 11.85 -11.28
CA ALA A 95 -10.71 13.20 -10.83
C ALA A 95 -12.24 13.38 -10.75
N PHE A 96 -12.99 12.79 -11.69
CA PHE A 96 -14.44 12.79 -11.67
C PHE A 96 -14.98 12.00 -10.48
N VAL A 97 -14.48 10.78 -10.26
CA VAL A 97 -14.88 9.94 -9.11
C VAL A 97 -14.56 10.62 -7.78
N THR A 98 -13.41 11.28 -7.66
CA THR A 98 -13.04 12.01 -6.43
C THR A 98 -13.85 13.29 -6.24
N SER A 99 -14.26 13.96 -7.31
CA SER A 99 -15.16 15.12 -7.23
C SER A 99 -16.57 14.72 -6.77
N VAL A 100 -17.12 13.63 -7.30
CA VAL A 100 -18.48 13.15 -6.99
C VAL A 100 -18.57 12.49 -5.61
N TRP A 101 -17.65 11.57 -5.29
CA TRP A 101 -17.68 10.78 -4.04
C TRP A 101 -16.66 11.25 -2.99
N GLY A 102 -15.96 12.36 -3.24
CA GLY A 102 -15.07 12.99 -2.27
C GLY A 102 -14.01 12.04 -1.70
N ARG A 103 -13.98 11.95 -0.35
CA ARG A 103 -13.00 11.13 0.40
C ARG A 103 -13.26 9.63 0.35
N VAL A 104 -14.31 9.14 -0.32
CA VAL A 104 -14.55 7.69 -0.43
C VAL A 104 -13.38 7.02 -1.15
N TRP A 105 -12.86 7.60 -2.23
CA TRP A 105 -11.67 7.07 -2.90
C TRP A 105 -10.46 7.04 -1.97
N CYS A 106 -10.13 8.19 -1.37
CA CYS A 106 -9.01 8.32 -0.44
C CYS A 106 -9.12 7.38 0.76
N GLY A 107 -10.34 7.12 1.22
CA GLY A 107 -10.62 6.26 2.37
C GLY A 107 -10.66 4.76 2.05
N TYR A 108 -11.09 4.34 0.86
CA TYR A 108 -11.35 2.93 0.54
C TYR A 108 -10.33 2.33 -0.45
N ALA A 109 -9.93 3.06 -1.48
CA ALA A 109 -9.18 2.54 -2.62
C ALA A 109 -7.76 3.12 -2.77
N CYS A 110 -7.42 4.19 -2.04
CA CYS A 110 -6.09 4.79 -2.12
C CYS A 110 -4.99 3.77 -1.81
N PRO A 111 -4.02 3.56 -2.72
CA PRO A 111 -3.02 2.50 -2.57
C PRO A 111 -2.21 2.64 -1.28
N GLN A 112 -1.82 3.87 -0.93
CA GLN A 112 -1.12 4.17 0.32
C GLN A 112 -1.91 3.67 1.55
N THR A 113 -3.21 3.92 1.56
CA THR A 113 -4.08 3.55 2.69
C THR A 113 -4.31 2.05 2.74
N VAL A 114 -4.56 1.42 1.59
CA VAL A 114 -4.75 -0.03 1.47
C VAL A 114 -3.54 -0.79 2.02
N PHE A 115 -2.33 -0.43 1.61
CA PHE A 115 -1.11 -1.06 2.11
C PHE A 115 -0.90 -0.84 3.61
N ILE A 116 -0.93 0.42 4.08
CA ILE A 116 -0.66 0.73 5.49
C ILE A 116 -1.70 0.07 6.41
N GLU A 117 -2.97 0.20 6.07
CA GLU A 117 -4.07 -0.20 6.94
C GLU A 117 -4.30 -1.72 6.96
N GLN A 118 -4.24 -2.37 5.79
CA GLN A 118 -4.60 -3.77 5.66
C GLN A 118 -3.41 -4.70 5.90
N VAL A 119 -2.20 -4.25 5.58
CA VAL A 119 -0.96 -5.04 5.70
C VAL A 119 -0.19 -4.63 6.96
N TYR A 120 0.45 -3.46 6.95
CA TYR A 120 1.42 -3.08 7.99
C TYR A 120 0.78 -2.96 9.37
N ARG A 121 -0.38 -2.31 9.46
CA ARG A 121 -1.10 -2.13 10.74
C ARG A 121 -1.61 -3.45 11.30
N ARG A 122 -1.98 -4.40 10.43
CA ARG A 122 -2.43 -5.74 10.82
C ARG A 122 -1.27 -6.59 11.36
N ILE A 123 -0.13 -6.57 10.67
CA ILE A 123 1.12 -7.20 11.13
C ILE A 123 1.52 -6.63 12.49
N GLU A 124 1.49 -5.31 12.65
CA GLU A 124 1.83 -4.66 13.92
C GLU A 124 0.83 -5.05 15.03
N SER A 125 -0.45 -5.28 14.70
CA SER A 125 -1.50 -5.65 15.66
C SER A 125 -1.33 -7.08 16.14
N TRP A 126 -0.90 -7.98 15.25
CA TRP A 126 -0.58 -9.35 15.59
C TRP A 126 0.67 -9.48 16.48
N ILE A 127 1.68 -8.62 16.30
CA ILE A 127 2.96 -8.73 17.03
C ILE A 127 2.95 -7.93 18.33
N GLU A 128 2.52 -6.67 18.28
CA GLU A 128 2.58 -5.76 19.42
C GLU A 128 1.25 -5.66 20.20
N GLY A 129 0.18 -6.25 19.66
CA GLY A 129 -1.12 -6.29 20.30
C GLY A 129 -1.95 -5.03 20.09
N SER A 130 -2.87 -4.80 21.03
CA SER A 130 -3.84 -3.70 21.02
C SER A 130 -3.17 -2.32 21.10
N PRO A 131 -3.83 -1.24 20.64
CA PRO A 131 -3.28 0.12 20.72
C PRO A 131 -2.86 0.55 22.13
N LEU A 132 -3.54 0.06 23.17
CA LEU A 132 -3.22 0.32 24.57
C LEU A 132 -1.92 -0.38 25.00
N GLU A 133 -1.73 -1.63 24.59
CA GLU A 133 -0.51 -2.38 24.87
C GLU A 133 0.69 -1.76 24.16
N ARG A 134 0.53 -1.31 22.92
CA ARG A 134 1.59 -0.59 22.20
C ARG A 134 1.99 0.70 22.92
N ARG A 135 1.02 1.49 23.39
CA ARG A 135 1.28 2.70 24.19
C ARG A 135 2.02 2.36 25.49
N LYS A 136 1.66 1.25 26.13
CA LYS A 136 2.36 0.76 27.34
C LYS A 136 3.80 0.32 27.02
N ASN A 137 3.99 -0.37 25.91
CA ASN A 137 5.30 -0.88 25.47
C ASN A 137 6.25 0.23 25.04
N LEU A 138 5.74 1.35 24.51
CA LEU A 138 6.55 2.55 24.22
C LEU A 138 7.15 3.20 25.48
N ARG A 139 6.48 3.07 26.64
CA ARG A 139 6.94 3.66 27.91
C ARG A 139 7.86 2.74 28.70
N LYS A 140 7.95 1.46 28.33
CA LYS A 140 8.78 0.47 29.02
C LYS A 140 10.22 0.51 28.50
N PRO A 141 11.22 0.23 29.37
CA PRO A 141 12.58 0.03 28.90
C PRO A 141 12.66 -1.15 27.92
N LEU A 142 13.64 -1.12 27.01
CA LEU A 142 13.85 -2.16 26.01
C LEU A 142 14.27 -3.48 26.69
N THR A 143 13.30 -4.33 27.00
CA THR A 143 13.54 -5.71 27.45
C THR A 143 13.86 -6.61 26.25
N GLY A 144 14.64 -7.69 26.43
CA GLY A 144 14.97 -8.64 25.35
C GLY A 144 13.74 -9.20 24.62
N THR A 145 12.64 -9.43 25.32
CA THR A 145 11.36 -9.86 24.74
C THR A 145 10.74 -8.80 23.81
N LEU A 146 10.87 -7.51 24.16
CA LEU A 146 10.40 -6.39 23.33
C LEU A 146 11.29 -6.18 22.11
N ALA A 147 12.61 -6.34 22.26
CA ALA A 147 13.56 -6.30 21.16
C ALA A 147 13.27 -7.40 20.12
N PHE A 148 12.99 -8.63 20.58
CA PHE A 148 12.62 -9.75 19.71
C PHE A 148 11.31 -9.48 18.95
N LYS A 149 10.27 -9.00 19.63
CA LYS A 149 9.00 -8.59 18.98
C LYS A 149 9.22 -7.52 17.92
N LYS A 150 10.03 -6.50 18.21
CA LYS A 150 10.39 -5.46 17.23
C LYS A 150 11.18 -6.03 16.06
N GLY A 151 12.10 -6.97 16.31
CA GLY A 151 12.86 -7.67 15.27
C GLY A 151 11.95 -8.44 14.31
N ILE A 152 11.00 -9.23 14.84
CA ILE A 152 10.00 -9.94 14.04
C ILE A 152 9.16 -8.97 13.22
N LYS A 153 8.76 -7.82 13.80
CA LYS A 153 8.01 -6.79 13.08
C LYS A 153 8.78 -6.28 11.87
N TRP A 154 10.03 -5.87 12.05
CA TRP A 154 10.86 -5.38 10.95
C TRP A 154 11.14 -6.46 9.91
N PHE A 155 11.36 -7.71 10.34
CA PHE A 155 11.53 -8.83 9.43
C PHE A 155 10.28 -9.07 8.58
N LEU A 156 9.09 -9.12 9.17
CA LEU A 156 7.84 -9.28 8.44
C LEU A 156 7.57 -8.10 7.50
N PHE A 157 7.89 -6.87 7.92
CA PHE A 157 7.79 -5.70 7.05
C PHE A 157 8.71 -5.82 5.84
N PHE A 158 9.94 -6.30 6.04
CA PHE A 158 10.89 -6.52 4.95
C PHE A 158 10.37 -7.59 3.98
N VAL A 159 9.93 -8.75 4.48
CA VAL A 159 9.39 -9.84 3.65
C VAL A 159 8.21 -9.36 2.82
N VAL A 160 7.24 -8.69 3.45
CA VAL A 160 6.04 -8.23 2.76
C VAL A 160 6.34 -7.10 1.77
N SER A 161 7.22 -6.15 2.13
CA SER A 161 7.70 -5.12 1.19
C SER A 161 8.36 -5.75 -0.03
N SER A 162 9.15 -6.80 0.17
CA SER A 162 9.80 -7.53 -0.91
C SER A 162 8.78 -8.13 -1.88
N VAL A 163 7.75 -8.82 -1.38
CA VAL A 163 6.68 -9.39 -2.23
C VAL A 163 5.98 -8.33 -3.06
N PHE A 164 5.64 -7.19 -2.45
CA PHE A 164 5.00 -6.08 -3.16
C PHE A 164 5.93 -5.44 -4.18
N ALA A 165 7.22 -5.26 -3.86
CA ALA A 165 8.20 -4.73 -4.80
C ALA A 165 8.37 -5.63 -6.03
N HIS A 166 8.47 -6.95 -5.84
CA HIS A 166 8.56 -7.91 -6.95
C HIS A 166 7.28 -7.92 -7.79
N SER A 167 6.11 -7.91 -7.13
CA SER A 167 4.83 -7.85 -7.83
C SER A 167 4.67 -6.55 -8.63
N PHE A 168 5.12 -5.41 -8.08
CA PHE A 168 5.13 -4.14 -8.79
C PHE A 168 6.10 -4.15 -9.97
N ALA A 169 7.30 -4.70 -9.79
CA ALA A 169 8.27 -4.85 -10.87
C ALA A 169 7.71 -5.71 -12.03
N ALA A 170 6.86 -6.70 -11.73
CA ALA A 170 6.23 -7.55 -12.74
C ALA A 170 5.35 -6.78 -13.73
N TYR A 171 4.80 -5.64 -13.33
CA TYR A 171 4.07 -4.76 -14.23
C TYR A 171 4.96 -4.04 -15.25
N PHE A 172 6.25 -3.85 -14.96
CA PHE A 172 7.17 -3.12 -15.86
C PHE A 172 8.04 -4.05 -16.69
N VAL A 173 8.57 -5.11 -16.06
CA VAL A 173 9.50 -6.05 -16.69
C VAL A 173 8.77 -7.27 -17.26
N GLY A 174 7.59 -7.60 -16.72
CA GLY A 174 6.85 -8.83 -16.99
C GLY A 174 7.10 -9.89 -15.91
N ALA A 175 6.20 -10.86 -15.80
CA ALA A 175 6.29 -11.93 -14.80
C ALA A 175 7.39 -12.97 -15.10
N GLU A 176 7.66 -13.25 -16.38
CA GLU A 176 8.65 -14.26 -16.79
C GLU A 176 10.10 -13.87 -16.49
N PRO A 177 10.57 -12.64 -16.79
CA PRO A 177 11.95 -12.26 -16.48
C PRO A 177 12.20 -12.23 -14.97
N ILE A 178 11.18 -11.92 -14.16
CA ILE A 178 11.32 -11.91 -12.69
C ILE A 178 11.46 -13.32 -12.13
N LEU A 179 10.69 -14.28 -12.65
CA LEU A 179 10.86 -15.70 -12.30
C LEU A 179 12.29 -16.19 -12.64
N GLN A 180 12.84 -15.75 -13.77
CA GLN A 180 14.20 -16.09 -14.19
C GLN A 180 15.30 -15.39 -13.36
N MET A 181 15.03 -14.22 -12.79
CA MET A 181 15.97 -13.53 -11.88
C MET A 181 16.00 -14.12 -10.47
N ILE A 182 14.96 -14.87 -10.08
CA ILE A 182 14.85 -15.52 -8.76
C ILE A 182 15.47 -16.93 -8.77
N GLN A 183 15.53 -17.59 -9.94
CA GLN A 183 16.27 -18.85 -10.14
C GLN A 183 17.78 -18.62 -10.30
#